data_AF-A0A3C0DT26-F1
#
_entry.id   AF-A0A3C0DT26-F1
#
_cell.length_a   1.000
_cell.length_b   1.000
_cell.length_c   1.000
_cell.angle_alpha   90.00
_cell.angle_beta   90.00
_cell.angle_gamma   90.00
#
_symmetry.space_group_name_H-M   'P 1'
#
loop_
_entity.id
_entity.type
_entity.pdbx_description
1 polymer ?
#
loop_
_entity_poly.entity_id
_entity_poly.type
_entity_poly.pdbx_seq_one_letter_code
_entity_poly.pdbx_strand_id
1 'polypeptide(L)'
;MILRFLAALNFVPFFFGQLATADKPIFSFGVIADCQYCNIPVAKDDKRQYPLSREKLAKCVEQLNRLDLEFVVHLGDFIDKDYSSFADVVPIYNRLKADHYHVLGNHDYEVADESKAKVPGVLGLKECYYHFVRKGYRFIVLDGNDVSLHAYPVGDPRFVQAKAYHAK
;
A
#
# COMPACT_ATOMS: atom_id res chain seq x y z
N MET A 1 12.13 6.50 -3.24
CA MET A 1 13.48 5.93 -3.44
C MET A 1 13.32 4.64 -4.22
N ILE A 2 13.81 4.55 -5.45
CA ILE A 2 13.65 3.36 -6.31
C ILE A 2 14.91 2.51 -6.15
N LEU A 3 14.80 1.36 -5.47
CA LEU A 3 15.87 0.36 -5.46
C LEU A 3 15.67 -0.61 -6.62
N ARG A 4 16.74 -0.84 -7.39
CA ARG A 4 16.83 -1.90 -8.40
C ARG A 4 17.81 -2.96 -7.89
N PHE A 5 17.38 -4.21 -7.81
CA PHE A 5 18.25 -5.37 -7.57
C PHE A 5 18.60 -6.04 -8.90
N LEU A 6 19.89 -6.30 -9.12
CA LEU A 6 20.42 -7.10 -10.23
C LEU A 6 21.21 -8.26 -9.63
N ALA A 7 20.86 -9.50 -9.99
CA ALA A 7 21.70 -10.67 -9.77
C ALA A 7 22.16 -11.16 -11.14
N ALA A 8 23.48 -11.23 -11.34
CA ALA A 8 24.09 -11.71 -12.58
C ALA A 8 24.93 -12.96 -12.29
N LEU A 9 24.75 -14.01 -13.11
CA LEU A 9 25.66 -15.14 -13.19
C LEU A 9 26.33 -15.11 -14.57
N ASN A 10 27.67 -15.04 -14.58
CA ASN A 10 28.49 -14.88 -15.77
C ASN A 10 28.77 -16.22 -16.47
N PHE A 11 28.55 -16.27 -17.79
CA PHE A 11 29.44 -17.00 -18.71
C PHE A 11 29.24 -16.45 -20.13
N VAL A 12 30.29 -15.87 -20.74
CA VAL A 12 30.29 -15.41 -22.13
C VAL A 12 31.66 -15.68 -22.75
N PRO A 13 31.76 -16.40 -23.90
CA PRO A 13 32.80 -16.14 -24.87
C PRO A 13 32.30 -15.13 -25.91
N PHE A 14 33.16 -14.14 -26.13
CA PHE A 14 33.11 -13.00 -27.03
C PHE A 14 32.26 -13.19 -28.31
N PHE A 15 31.23 -12.36 -28.47
CA PHE A 15 30.67 -11.98 -29.78
C PHE A 15 30.51 -10.45 -29.85
N PHE A 16 30.77 -9.94 -31.04
CA PHE A 16 30.83 -8.52 -31.42
C PHE A 16 29.70 -7.68 -30.82
N GLY A 17 30.09 -6.49 -30.34
CA GLY A 17 29.26 -5.59 -29.54
C GLY A 17 27.96 -5.18 -30.22
N GLN A 18 26.86 -5.74 -29.72
CA GLN A 18 25.58 -5.05 -29.64
C GLN A 18 25.73 -4.02 -28.51
N LEU A 19 25.54 -2.73 -28.78
CA LEU A 19 25.26 -1.74 -27.73
C LEU A 19 24.12 -2.33 -26.89
N ALA A 20 24.40 -2.66 -25.62
CA ALA A 20 23.41 -3.20 -24.71
C ALA A 20 22.27 -2.18 -24.57
N THR A 21 21.20 -2.38 -25.33
CA THR A 21 19.90 -1.81 -25.00
C THR A 21 19.59 -2.32 -23.61
N ALA A 22 19.53 -1.44 -22.61
CA ALA A 22 19.11 -1.84 -21.27
C ALA A 22 17.84 -2.70 -21.41
N ASP A 23 17.92 -3.99 -21.06
CA ASP A 23 16.83 -4.93 -21.29
C ASP A 23 15.54 -4.36 -20.73
N LYS A 24 14.52 -4.22 -21.59
CA LYS A 24 13.22 -3.69 -21.19
C LYS A 24 12.64 -4.62 -20.10
N PRO A 25 12.10 -4.09 -18.99
CA PRO A 25 11.52 -4.94 -17.96
C PRO A 25 10.34 -5.76 -18.52
N ILE A 26 10.15 -6.98 -18.00
CA ILE A 26 9.00 -7.85 -18.34
C ILE A 26 7.67 -7.10 -18.09
N PHE A 27 7.60 -6.36 -16.99
CA PHE A 27 6.58 -5.35 -16.69
C PHE A 27 7.09 -4.40 -15.60
N SER A 28 6.41 -3.28 -15.42
CA SER A 28 6.62 -2.33 -14.31
C SER A 28 5.32 -2.19 -13.50
N PHE A 29 5.43 -1.88 -12.21
CA PHE A 29 4.29 -1.57 -11.36
C PHE A 29 4.63 -0.43 -10.40
N GLY A 30 3.61 0.33 -9.98
CA GLY A 30 3.75 1.44 -9.05
C GLY A 30 3.64 0.99 -7.59
N VAL A 31 4.33 1.69 -6.70
CA VAL A 31 4.26 1.45 -5.24
C VAL A 31 4.08 2.78 -4.54
N ILE A 32 3.07 2.86 -3.67
CA ILE A 32 2.79 3.98 -2.76
C ILE A 32 2.72 3.39 -1.35
N ALA A 33 3.11 4.14 -0.33
CA ALA A 33 3.01 3.72 1.07
C ALA A 33 2.79 4.94 1.95
N ASP A 34 2.20 4.74 3.14
CA ASP A 34 2.16 5.71 4.24
C ASP A 34 1.62 7.08 3.81
N CYS A 35 0.46 7.10 3.13
CA CYS A 35 -0.22 8.37 2.90
C CYS A 35 -0.59 9.02 4.24
N GLN A 36 -1.03 8.23 5.22
CA GLN A 36 -1.36 8.69 6.56
C GLN A 36 -2.19 9.97 6.53
N TYR A 37 -3.24 10.01 5.68
CA TYR A 37 -4.07 11.21 5.58
C TYR A 37 -4.93 11.39 6.83
N CYS A 38 -5.01 12.64 7.29
CA CYS A 38 -6.00 13.08 8.26
C CYS A 38 -6.25 14.58 8.07
N ASN A 39 -7.51 15.01 8.16
CA ASN A 39 -7.91 16.40 7.98
C ASN A 39 -7.76 17.22 9.26
N ILE A 40 -6.54 17.27 9.81
CA ILE A 40 -6.23 18.05 11.01
C ILE A 40 -5.19 19.14 10.70
N PRO A 41 -5.36 20.36 11.24
CA PRO A 41 -4.34 21.40 11.10
C PRO A 41 -3.07 20.96 11.85
N VAL A 42 -1.91 21.19 11.22
CA VAL A 42 -0.59 20.96 11.80
C VAL A 42 0.31 22.17 11.57
N ALA A 43 1.31 22.35 12.45
CA ALA A 43 2.31 23.38 12.25
C ALA A 43 3.13 23.10 10.98
N LYS A 44 3.66 24.14 10.33
CA LYS A 44 4.39 23.99 9.06
C LYS A 44 5.69 23.19 9.20
N ASP A 45 6.27 23.18 10.40
CA ASP A 45 7.49 22.49 10.78
C ASP A 45 7.23 21.13 11.45
N ASP A 46 5.97 20.70 11.55
CA ASP A 46 5.64 19.37 12.04
C ASP A 46 6.20 18.30 11.10
N LYS A 47 6.73 17.22 11.69
CA LYS A 47 7.27 16.07 10.95
C LYS A 47 6.19 15.39 10.11
N ARG A 48 4.93 15.41 10.57
CA ARG A 48 3.79 14.78 9.91
C ARG A 48 2.85 15.83 9.36
N GLN A 49 2.96 16.06 8.05
CA GLN A 49 2.14 17.01 7.31
C GLN A 49 0.84 16.35 6.78
N TYR A 50 -0.01 15.84 7.68
CA TYR A 50 -1.16 14.99 7.33
C TYR A 50 -2.09 15.55 6.23
N PRO A 51 -2.48 16.84 6.25
CA PRO A 51 -3.39 17.37 5.23
C PRO A 51 -2.78 17.39 3.82
N LEU A 52 -1.45 17.50 3.72
CA LEU A 52 -0.75 17.53 2.42
C LEU A 52 -0.79 16.17 1.72
N SER A 53 -1.04 15.07 2.44
CA SER A 53 -1.06 13.72 1.87
C SER A 53 -2.11 13.58 0.76
N ARG A 54 -3.27 14.24 0.89
CA ARG A 54 -4.31 14.24 -0.13
C ARG A 54 -3.82 14.83 -1.46
N GLU A 55 -3.14 15.98 -1.40
CA GLU A 55 -2.58 16.65 -2.58
C GLU A 55 -1.40 15.86 -3.18
N LYS A 56 -0.52 15.34 -2.32
CA LYS A 56 0.60 14.50 -2.74
C LYS A 56 0.13 13.22 -3.43
N LEU A 57 -0.90 12.57 -2.89
CA LEU A 57 -1.53 11.40 -3.50
C LEU A 57 -2.12 11.75 -4.87
N ALA A 58 -2.84 12.87 -4.99
CA ALA A 58 -3.39 13.31 -6.27
C ALA A 58 -2.30 13.51 -7.33
N LYS A 59 -1.20 14.20 -6.97
CA LYS A 59 -0.03 14.38 -7.85
C LYS A 59 0.63 13.04 -8.18
N CYS A 60 0.76 12.14 -7.22
CA CYS A 60 1.31 10.80 -7.43
C CYS A 60 0.49 10.02 -8.46
N VAL A 61 -0.84 9.97 -8.29
CA VAL A 61 -1.75 9.30 -9.22
C VAL A 61 -1.65 9.90 -10.63
N GLU A 62 -1.57 11.22 -10.77
CA GLU A 62 -1.37 11.87 -12.07
C GLU A 62 -0.05 11.45 -12.74
N GLN A 63 1.03 11.32 -11.98
CA GLN A 63 2.32 10.87 -12.51
C GLN A 63 2.27 9.39 -12.90
N LEU A 64 1.73 8.53 -12.04
CA LEU A 64 1.61 7.09 -12.32
C LEU A 64 0.74 6.83 -13.56
N ASN A 65 -0.31 7.63 -13.78
CA ASN A 65 -1.17 7.56 -14.96
C ASN A 65 -0.50 7.95 -16.29
N ARG A 66 0.74 8.46 -16.26
CA ARG A 66 1.58 8.73 -17.44
C ARG A 66 2.57 7.61 -17.75
N LEU A 67 2.69 6.64 -16.85
CA LEU A 67 3.60 5.51 -16.99
C LEU A 67 2.87 4.28 -17.52
N ASP A 68 3.60 3.42 -18.23
CA ASP A 68 3.14 2.09 -18.64
C ASP A 68 3.33 1.12 -17.46
N LEU A 69 2.29 1.00 -16.63
CA LEU A 69 2.28 0.18 -15.42
C LEU A 69 1.24 -0.92 -15.54
N GLU A 70 1.63 -2.14 -15.20
CA GLU A 70 0.73 -3.29 -15.15
C GLU A 70 -0.28 -3.17 -14.01
N PHE A 71 0.16 -2.60 -12.88
CA PHE A 71 -0.67 -2.30 -11.72
C PHE A 71 0.01 -1.30 -10.78
N VAL A 72 -0.69 -0.89 -9.72
CA VAL A 72 -0.15 -0.10 -8.60
C VAL A 72 -0.55 -0.77 -7.28
N VAL A 73 0.29 -0.69 -6.26
CA VAL A 73 -0.05 -1.15 -4.91
C VAL A 73 0.17 -0.04 -3.89
N HIS A 74 -0.78 0.13 -2.96
CA HIS A 74 -0.62 0.94 -1.75
C HIS A 74 -0.29 0.01 -0.57
N LEU A 75 0.83 0.22 0.12
CA LEU A 75 1.38 -0.68 1.13
C LEU A 75 0.82 -0.50 2.55
N GLY A 76 -0.38 0.08 2.67
CA GLY A 76 -1.03 0.35 3.97
C GLY A 76 -0.77 1.76 4.51
N ASP A 77 -1.42 2.04 5.64
CA ASP A 77 -1.44 3.35 6.30
C ASP A 77 -1.92 4.45 5.35
N PHE A 78 -3.10 4.23 4.77
CA PHE A 78 -3.69 5.16 3.82
C PHE A 78 -4.26 6.41 4.52
N ILE A 79 -4.80 6.21 5.72
CA ILE A 79 -5.20 7.26 6.67
C ILE A 79 -4.33 7.19 7.94
N ASP A 80 -4.32 8.24 8.75
CA ASP A 80 -3.70 8.24 10.09
C ASP A 80 -4.75 8.09 11.20
N LYS A 81 -6.02 8.48 10.95
CA LYS A 81 -7.17 8.31 11.83
C LYS A 81 -8.48 8.81 11.18
N ASP A 82 -9.58 8.55 11.87
CA ASP A 82 -10.96 8.91 11.49
C ASP A 82 -11.44 8.18 10.24
N TYR A 83 -12.48 7.36 10.39
CA TYR A 83 -13.00 6.57 9.26
C TYR A 83 -13.46 7.44 8.08
N SER A 84 -13.91 8.67 8.34
CA SER A 84 -14.29 9.63 7.28
C SER A 84 -13.12 10.01 6.36
N SER A 85 -11.87 9.93 6.85
CA SER A 85 -10.68 10.26 6.07
C SER A 85 -10.54 9.41 4.80
N PHE A 86 -11.05 8.17 4.79
CA PHE A 86 -11.08 7.33 3.59
C PHE A 86 -11.87 7.98 2.44
N ALA A 87 -12.95 8.72 2.73
CA ALA A 87 -13.77 9.36 1.70
C ALA A 87 -13.00 10.45 0.93
N ASP A 88 -11.96 11.03 1.53
CA ASP A 88 -11.14 12.07 0.90
C ASP A 88 -10.03 11.52 -0.01
N VAL A 89 -9.57 10.29 0.24
CA VAL A 89 -8.40 9.70 -0.45
C VAL A 89 -8.75 8.50 -1.34
N VAL A 90 -9.77 7.70 -1.02
CA VAL A 90 -10.19 6.56 -1.87
C VAL A 90 -10.58 7.02 -3.28
N PRO A 91 -11.39 8.08 -3.47
CA PRO A 91 -11.71 8.56 -4.81
C PRO A 91 -10.48 9.03 -5.60
N ILE A 92 -9.42 9.48 -4.91
CA ILE A 92 -8.19 9.93 -5.55
C ILE A 92 -7.42 8.73 -6.10
N TYR A 93 -7.25 7.68 -5.29
CA TYR A 93 -6.54 6.45 -5.70
C TYR A 93 -7.29 5.71 -6.80
N ASN A 94 -8.63 5.70 -6.75
CA ASN A 94 -9.49 5.10 -7.78
C ASN A 94 -9.41 5.82 -9.15
N ARG A 95 -8.72 6.96 -9.27
CA ARG A 95 -8.41 7.60 -10.56
C ARG A 95 -7.21 6.96 -11.27
N LEU A 96 -6.52 6.00 -10.66
CA LEU A 96 -5.49 5.22 -11.33
C LEU A 96 -6.10 4.49 -12.53
N LYS A 97 -5.41 4.59 -13.68
CA LYS A 97 -5.80 3.91 -14.92
C LYS A 97 -5.39 2.44 -14.93
N ALA A 98 -4.29 2.12 -14.25
CA ALA A 98 -3.85 0.76 -14.05
C ALA A 98 -4.67 0.10 -12.93
N ASP A 99 -4.73 -1.24 -12.95
CA ASP A 99 -5.26 -2.01 -11.83
C ASP A 99 -4.55 -1.62 -10.54
N HIS A 100 -5.26 -1.59 -9.41
CA HIS A 100 -4.67 -1.17 -8.16
C HIS A 100 -5.14 -2.00 -6.97
N TYR A 101 -4.26 -2.08 -5.98
CA TYR A 101 -4.34 -3.01 -4.85
C TYR A 101 -4.01 -2.31 -3.54
N HIS A 102 -4.62 -2.75 -2.46
CA HIS A 102 -4.32 -2.27 -1.10
C HIS A 102 -3.77 -3.40 -0.23
N VAL A 103 -2.75 -3.05 0.53
CA VAL A 103 -2.35 -3.72 1.77
C VAL A 103 -2.94 -2.90 2.92
N LEU A 104 -3.32 -3.56 4.03
CA LEU A 104 -3.82 -2.90 5.24
C LEU A 104 -2.65 -2.63 6.19
N GLY A 105 -2.49 -1.38 6.60
CA GLY A 105 -1.57 -0.97 7.66
C GLY A 105 -2.26 -0.81 9.01
N ASN A 106 -1.49 -0.54 10.06
CA ASN A 106 -2.06 -0.38 11.41
C ASN A 106 -2.86 0.93 11.54
N HIS A 107 -2.44 2.01 10.88
CA HIS A 107 -3.14 3.28 10.93
C HIS A 107 -4.48 3.25 10.18
N ASP A 108 -4.66 2.33 9.22
CA ASP A 108 -5.96 2.12 8.58
C ASP A 108 -7.05 1.69 9.59
N TYR A 109 -6.64 1.12 10.73
CA TYR A 109 -7.49 0.73 11.84
C TYR A 109 -7.54 1.72 13.01
N GLU A 110 -6.90 2.90 12.90
CA GLU A 110 -7.01 3.99 13.88
C GLU A 110 -8.37 4.73 13.75
N VAL A 111 -9.43 3.96 13.89
CA VAL A 111 -10.83 4.38 13.79
C VAL A 111 -11.59 3.91 15.04
N ALA A 112 -12.80 4.44 15.23
CA ALA A 112 -13.68 3.96 16.30
C ALA A 112 -13.94 2.45 16.15
N ASP A 113 -14.10 1.74 17.27
CA ASP A 113 -14.24 0.27 17.31
C ASP A 113 -15.37 -0.22 16.39
N GLU A 114 -16.48 0.51 16.31
CA GLU A 114 -17.64 0.19 15.47
C GLU A 114 -17.37 0.33 13.97
N SER A 115 -16.26 0.97 13.60
CA SER A 115 -15.83 1.17 12.21
C SER A 115 -14.75 0.20 11.76
N LYS A 116 -14.03 -0.48 12.67
CA LYS A 116 -12.91 -1.37 12.32
C LYS A 116 -13.29 -2.46 11.33
N ALA A 117 -14.46 -3.08 11.50
CA ALA A 117 -14.96 -4.11 10.58
C ALA A 117 -15.27 -3.60 9.16
N LYS A 118 -15.38 -2.28 8.96
CA LYS A 118 -15.69 -1.66 7.67
C LYS A 118 -14.42 -1.27 6.88
N VAL A 119 -13.26 -1.25 7.52
CA VAL A 119 -11.98 -0.81 6.95
C VAL A 119 -11.60 -1.58 5.68
N PRO A 120 -11.66 -2.93 5.62
CA PRO A 120 -11.36 -3.63 4.37
C PRO A 120 -12.33 -3.24 3.24
N GLY A 121 -13.63 -3.13 3.57
CA GLY A 121 -14.68 -2.84 2.61
C GLY A 121 -14.58 -1.47 1.95
N VAL A 122 -14.18 -0.43 2.70
CA VAL A 122 -14.01 0.92 2.14
C VAL A 122 -12.84 1.02 1.15
N LEU A 123 -11.86 0.11 1.28
CA LEU A 123 -10.74 -0.05 0.34
C LEU A 123 -11.05 -1.05 -0.80
N GLY A 124 -12.29 -1.54 -0.90
CA GLY A 124 -12.70 -2.50 -1.92
C GLY A 124 -12.16 -3.93 -1.71
N LEU A 125 -11.63 -4.24 -0.52
CA LEU A 125 -11.09 -5.55 -0.20
C LEU A 125 -12.22 -6.50 0.23
N LYS A 126 -12.26 -7.68 -0.39
CA LYS A 126 -13.14 -8.79 0.03
C LYS A 126 -12.52 -9.62 1.16
N GLU A 127 -11.21 -9.74 1.13
CA GLU A 127 -10.38 -10.48 2.09
C GLU A 127 -9.17 -9.61 2.44
N CYS A 128 -8.68 -9.70 3.69
CA CYS A 128 -7.52 -8.92 4.15
C CYS A 128 -6.18 -9.47 3.66
N TYR A 129 -6.16 -10.71 3.16
CA TYR A 129 -5.04 -11.31 2.47
C TYR A 129 -5.54 -11.93 1.17
N TYR A 130 -4.74 -11.86 0.12
CA TYR A 130 -5.10 -12.38 -1.19
C TYR A 130 -3.85 -12.55 -2.04
N HIS A 131 -4.03 -13.07 -3.25
CA HIS A 131 -2.96 -13.16 -4.23
C HIS A 131 -3.48 -12.84 -5.62
N PHE A 132 -2.57 -12.47 -6.51
CA PHE A 132 -2.88 -12.32 -7.93
C PHE A 132 -1.65 -12.68 -8.78
N VAL A 133 -1.87 -12.93 -10.07
CA VAL A 133 -0.80 -13.26 -11.02
C VAL A 133 -0.74 -12.17 -12.09
N ARG A 134 0.47 -11.74 -12.43
CA ARG A 134 0.76 -10.81 -13.54
C ARG A 134 2.00 -11.28 -14.27
N LYS A 135 1.89 -11.44 -15.60
CA LYS A 135 2.99 -11.88 -16.49
C LYS A 135 3.78 -13.10 -15.97
N GLY A 136 3.10 -14.08 -15.37
CA GLY A 136 3.73 -15.29 -14.82
C GLY A 136 4.31 -15.17 -13.41
N TYR A 137 4.26 -13.99 -12.79
CA TYR A 137 4.68 -13.75 -11.40
C TYR A 137 3.47 -13.72 -10.47
N ARG A 138 3.59 -14.36 -9.30
CA ARG A 138 2.56 -14.35 -8.26
C ARG A 138 2.92 -13.33 -7.19
N PHE A 139 1.97 -12.44 -6.92
CA PHE A 139 2.03 -11.47 -5.83
C PHE A 139 1.13 -11.97 -4.70
N ILE A 140 1.65 -11.95 -3.47
CA ILE A 140 0.95 -12.38 -2.27
C ILE A 140 0.84 -11.17 -1.35
N VAL A 141 -0.39 -10.78 -1.03
CA VAL A 141 -0.71 -9.71 -0.10
C VAL A 141 -1.13 -10.36 1.21
N LEU A 142 -0.40 -10.04 2.27
CA LEU A 142 -0.62 -10.60 3.61
C LEU A 142 -1.36 -9.59 4.49
N ASP A 143 -2.14 -10.10 5.43
CA ASP A 143 -2.69 -9.30 6.52
C ASP A 143 -1.70 -9.27 7.68
N GLY A 144 -0.97 -8.16 7.81
CA GLY A 144 -0.07 -7.94 8.95
C GLY A 144 -0.80 -7.67 10.27
N ASN A 145 -2.12 -7.57 10.25
CA ASN A 145 -2.94 -7.16 11.39
C ASN A 145 -3.74 -8.32 12.01
N ASP A 146 -3.61 -9.55 11.50
CA ASP A 146 -4.37 -10.73 11.94
C ASP A 146 -4.20 -11.03 13.44
N VAL A 147 -2.96 -10.90 13.95
CA VAL A 147 -2.68 -10.94 15.39
C VAL A 147 -2.31 -9.54 15.86
N SER A 148 -3.32 -8.76 16.25
CA SER A 148 -3.11 -7.38 16.67
C SER A 148 -4.06 -6.88 17.75
N LEU A 149 -3.65 -5.82 18.44
CA LEU A 149 -4.45 -5.11 19.44
C LEU A 149 -5.19 -3.91 18.84
N HIS A 150 -4.91 -3.52 17.60
CA HIS A 150 -5.49 -2.34 16.96
C HIS A 150 -6.58 -2.68 15.95
N ALA A 151 -6.50 -3.80 15.21
CA ALA A 151 -7.46 -4.08 14.13
C ALA A 151 -8.82 -4.59 14.60
N TYR A 152 -8.95 -4.99 15.87
CA TYR A 152 -10.19 -5.52 16.43
C TYR A 152 -10.70 -4.68 17.61
N PRO A 153 -12.02 -4.63 17.84
CA PRO A 153 -12.59 -3.99 19.01
C PRO A 153 -12.10 -4.61 20.33
N VAL A 154 -12.08 -3.82 21.39
CA VAL A 154 -11.75 -4.36 22.72
C VAL A 154 -12.78 -5.41 23.12
N GLY A 155 -12.30 -6.62 23.46
CA GLY A 155 -13.15 -7.76 23.84
C GLY A 155 -13.50 -8.71 22.70
N ASP A 156 -13.17 -8.39 21.45
CA ASP A 156 -13.24 -9.36 20.34
C ASP A 156 -12.34 -10.58 20.65
N PRO A 157 -12.76 -11.82 20.34
CA PRO A 157 -11.93 -13.00 20.56
C PRO A 157 -10.51 -12.89 19.98
N ARG A 158 -10.36 -12.23 18.83
CA ARG A 158 -9.05 -12.00 18.18
C ARG A 158 -8.20 -11.01 18.96
N PHE A 159 -8.80 -9.95 19.50
CA PHE A 159 -8.12 -9.02 20.40
C PHE A 159 -7.62 -9.74 21.67
N VAL A 160 -8.48 -10.57 22.29
CA VAL A 160 -8.12 -11.34 23.50
C VAL A 160 -6.98 -12.32 23.20
N GLN A 161 -7.04 -13.01 22.05
CA GLN A 161 -5.98 -13.90 21.60
C GLN A 161 -4.66 -13.16 21.35
N ALA A 162 -4.69 -12.02 20.66
CA ALA A 162 -3.51 -11.19 20.43
C ALA A 162 -2.90 -10.70 21.74
N LYS A 163 -3.74 -10.27 22.71
CA LYS A 163 -3.28 -9.86 24.04
C LYS A 163 -2.58 -11.00 24.78
N ALA A 164 -3.11 -12.22 24.71
CA ALA A 164 -2.47 -13.39 25.32
C ALA A 164 -1.18 -13.80 24.60
N TYR A 165 -1.11 -13.62 23.28
CA TYR A 165 0.10 -13.88 22.48
C TYR A 165 1.25 -12.96 22.88
N HIS A 166 0.99 -11.66 23.06
CA HIS A 166 2.01 -10.66 23.43
C HIS A 166 2.38 -10.61 24.92
N ALA A 167 1.67 -11.32 25.79
CA ALA A 167 1.96 -11.37 27.23
C ALA A 167 3.02 -12.42 27.62
N LYS A 168 3.56 -13.15 26.64
CA LYS A 168 4.61 -14.17 26.81
C LYS A 168 5.98 -13.57 26.55
#